data_AF-A0A2E3WL96-F1
#
_entry.id   AF-A0A2E3WL96-F1
#
_cell.length_a   1.000
_cell.length_b   1.000
_cell.length_c   1.000
_cell.angle_alpha   90.00
_cell.angle_beta   90.00
_cell.angle_gamma   90.00
#
_symmetry.space_group_name_H-M   'P 1'
#
loop_
_entity.id
_entity.type
_entity.pdbx_description
1 polymer ?
#
loop_
_entity_poly.entity_id
_entity_poly.type
_entity_poly.pdbx_seq_one_letter_code
_entity_poly.pdbx_strand_id
1 'polypeptide(L)'
;MGLCASSKVKPTVPVLQCPEGYEPQKFKQILRLFDRLDSDGDLGVCLEELSDIAELHVQNRIRKIGEQKEHEEKQKAFEMQRIASDEAARIEDVKQDVFAKRQAAERAWARAVARLAAETARLQNLNDAGKSAEFQKVLQPKGEGAIDFWTFFDYMRTRTEDIKNIRHD
;
A
#
# COMPACT_ATOMS: atom_id res chain seq x y z
N MET A 1 -12.55 6.31 62.18
CA MET A 1 -13.87 6.63 62.74
C MET A 1 -14.83 6.89 61.60
N GLY A 2 -15.56 5.87 61.16
CA GLY A 2 -16.73 6.00 60.28
C GLY A 2 -17.88 5.33 61.01
N LEU A 3 -18.97 6.06 61.22
CA LEU A 3 -20.12 5.65 62.02
C LEU A 3 -21.13 4.92 61.13
N CYS A 4 -21.29 3.61 61.29
CA CYS A 4 -22.54 2.94 60.95
C CYS A 4 -23.51 3.16 62.11
N ALA A 5 -24.32 4.20 62.01
CA ALA A 5 -25.36 4.50 62.99
C ALA A 5 -26.54 3.53 62.80
N SER A 6 -26.52 2.42 63.54
CA SER A 6 -27.62 1.46 63.59
C SER A 6 -28.87 2.10 64.19
N SER A 7 -29.81 2.49 63.32
CA SER A 7 -31.11 3.01 63.71
C SER A 7 -32.08 1.85 63.90
N LYS A 8 -32.39 1.53 65.16
CA LYS A 8 -33.36 0.48 65.53
C LYS A 8 -34.78 0.89 65.15
N VAL A 9 -35.22 0.57 63.94
CA VAL A 9 -36.63 0.53 63.54
C VAL A 9 -36.90 -0.85 62.97
N LYS A 10 -37.84 -1.61 63.54
CA LYS A 10 -38.28 -2.90 62.98
C LYS A 10 -38.92 -2.66 61.60
N PRO A 11 -38.35 -3.13 60.47
CA PRO A 11 -38.98 -2.95 59.18
C PRO A 11 -40.03 -4.03 58.97
N THR A 12 -41.20 -3.65 58.48
CA THR A 12 -42.07 -4.57 57.73
C THR A 12 -41.33 -4.88 56.44
N VAL A 13 -40.78 -6.10 56.32
CA VAL A 13 -39.87 -6.47 55.23
C VAL A 13 -40.65 -6.46 53.90
N PRO A 14 -40.40 -5.51 52.98
CA PRO A 14 -40.99 -5.56 51.65
C PRO A 14 -40.38 -6.75 50.92
N VAL A 15 -41.20 -7.67 50.41
CA VAL A 15 -40.71 -8.79 49.60
C VAL A 15 -40.12 -8.20 48.31
N LEU A 16 -38.79 -8.32 48.15
CA LEU A 16 -38.09 -7.90 46.93
C LEU A 16 -38.60 -8.72 45.74
N GLN A 17 -39.30 -8.07 44.81
CA GLN A 17 -39.82 -8.71 43.60
C GLN A 17 -38.81 -8.60 42.46
N CYS A 18 -38.73 -9.65 41.64
CA CYS A 18 -37.92 -9.63 40.42
C CYS A 18 -38.46 -8.56 39.46
N PRO A 19 -37.62 -7.63 38.96
CA PRO A 19 -38.05 -6.64 37.98
C PRO A 19 -38.61 -7.28 36.70
N GLU A 20 -39.60 -6.62 36.10
CA GLU A 20 -40.20 -7.06 34.84
C GLU A 20 -39.15 -7.09 33.71
N GLY A 21 -39.12 -8.18 32.94
CA GLY A 21 -38.13 -8.38 31.87
C GLY A 21 -36.73 -8.80 32.34
N TYR A 22 -36.46 -8.88 33.65
CA TYR A 22 -35.18 -9.37 34.17
C TYR A 22 -35.17 -10.88 34.36
N GLU A 23 -34.01 -11.50 34.17
CA GLU A 23 -33.88 -12.96 34.22
C GLU A 23 -33.99 -13.48 35.67
N PRO A 24 -35.00 -14.30 36.01
CA PRO A 24 -35.29 -14.66 37.40
C PRO A 24 -34.15 -15.42 38.10
N GLN A 25 -33.35 -16.18 37.34
CA GLN A 25 -32.21 -16.91 37.90
C GLN A 25 -31.08 -15.98 38.32
N LYS A 26 -30.77 -14.96 37.51
CA LYS A 26 -29.76 -13.94 37.84
C LYS A 26 -30.22 -13.10 39.03
N PHE A 27 -31.51 -12.78 39.09
CA PHE A 27 -32.06 -12.04 40.22
C PHE A 27 -31.90 -12.81 41.54
N LYS A 28 -32.22 -14.11 41.54
CA LYS A 28 -32.01 -14.98 42.71
C LYS A 28 -30.53 -15.07 43.12
N GLN A 29 -29.60 -15.03 42.18
CA GLN A 29 -28.17 -15.01 42.50
C GLN A 29 -27.75 -13.68 43.15
N ILE A 30 -28.28 -12.55 42.67
CA ILE A 30 -28.03 -11.23 43.26
C ILE A 30 -28.60 -11.16 44.68
N LEU A 31 -29.83 -11.63 44.90
CA LEU A 31 -30.42 -11.69 46.24
C LEU A 31 -29.57 -12.53 47.21
N ARG A 32 -29.15 -13.74 46.80
CA ARG A 32 -28.28 -14.58 47.63
C ARG A 32 -26.92 -13.95 47.93
N LEU A 33 -26.41 -13.14 47.01
CA LEU A 33 -25.18 -12.40 47.22
C LEU A 33 -25.41 -11.26 48.22
N PHE A 34 -26.49 -10.48 48.03
CA PHE A 34 -26.88 -9.41 48.93
C PHE A 34 -27.10 -9.91 50.37
N ASP A 35 -27.88 -10.97 50.55
CA ASP A 35 -28.13 -11.62 51.85
C ASP A 35 -26.85 -12.12 52.54
N ARG A 36 -25.78 -12.37 51.76
CA ARG A 36 -24.49 -12.83 52.28
C ARG A 36 -23.60 -11.67 52.72
N LEU A 37 -23.80 -10.48 52.16
CA LEU A 37 -23.05 -9.28 52.50
C LEU A 37 -23.73 -8.51 53.64
N ASP A 38 -25.07 -8.44 53.63
CA ASP A 38 -25.90 -7.84 54.69
C ASP A 38 -25.86 -8.73 55.94
N SER A 39 -24.78 -8.57 56.72
CA SER A 39 -24.46 -9.47 57.84
C SER A 39 -25.21 -9.11 59.12
N ASP A 40 -25.69 -7.87 59.22
CA ASP A 40 -26.49 -7.37 60.34
C ASP A 40 -28.01 -7.39 60.07
N GLY A 41 -28.42 -7.69 58.84
CA GLY A 41 -29.81 -7.92 58.44
C GLY A 41 -30.62 -6.62 58.40
N ASP A 42 -29.96 -5.49 58.19
CA ASP A 42 -30.59 -4.16 58.18
C ASP A 42 -31.14 -3.76 56.80
N LEU A 43 -31.03 -4.66 55.81
CA LEU A 43 -31.38 -4.44 54.40
C LEU A 43 -30.50 -3.39 53.72
N GLY A 44 -29.28 -3.20 54.24
CA GLY A 44 -28.21 -2.39 53.71
C GLY A 44 -26.93 -3.21 53.56
N VAL A 45 -25.94 -2.64 52.87
CA VAL A 45 -24.58 -3.21 52.82
C VAL A 45 -23.60 -2.08 53.04
N CYS A 46 -22.79 -2.20 54.08
CA CYS A 46 -21.82 -1.21 54.49
C CYS A 46 -20.49 -1.37 53.74
N LEU A 47 -19.65 -0.34 53.80
CA LEU A 47 -18.34 -0.31 53.11
C LEU A 47 -17.41 -1.46 53.53
N GLU A 48 -17.54 -1.90 54.79
CA GLU A 48 -16.78 -3.02 55.37
C GLU A 48 -17.27 -4.38 54.87
N GLU A 49 -18.55 -4.50 54.51
CA GLU A 49 -19.18 -5.73 53.99
C GLU A 49 -18.97 -5.90 52.48
N LEU A 50 -18.51 -4.85 51.79
CA LEU A 50 -18.25 -4.86 50.35
C LEU A 50 -16.84 -5.33 49.98
N SER A 51 -15.93 -5.58 50.93
CA SER A 51 -14.50 -5.83 50.67
C SER A 51 -14.26 -6.87 49.58
N ASP A 52 -14.92 -8.02 49.70
CA ASP A 52 -14.67 -9.19 48.85
C ASP A 52 -15.20 -8.97 47.42
N ILE A 53 -16.34 -8.26 47.29
CA ILE A 53 -16.90 -7.90 45.99
C ILE A 53 -16.11 -6.77 45.34
N ALA A 54 -15.64 -5.80 46.13
CA ALA A 54 -14.80 -4.73 45.64
C ALA A 54 -13.48 -5.30 45.09
N GLU A 55 -12.86 -6.25 45.80
CA GLU A 55 -11.68 -6.95 45.32
C GLU A 55 -11.98 -7.71 44.01
N LEU A 56 -13.07 -8.49 43.97
CA LEU A 56 -13.48 -9.20 42.76
C LEU A 56 -13.74 -8.26 41.58
N HIS A 57 -14.34 -7.09 41.83
CA HIS A 57 -14.57 -6.06 40.82
C HIS A 57 -13.25 -5.54 40.25
N VAL A 58 -12.31 -5.18 41.12
CA VAL A 58 -10.98 -4.68 40.72
C VAL A 58 -10.23 -5.76 39.93
N GLN A 59 -10.20 -7.00 40.40
CA GLN A 59 -9.55 -8.11 39.70
C GLN A 59 -10.17 -8.36 38.31
N ASN A 60 -11.50 -8.36 38.21
CA ASN A 60 -12.18 -8.48 36.91
C ASN A 60 -11.85 -7.31 35.98
N ARG A 61 -11.73 -6.09 36.52
CA ARG A 61 -11.35 -4.91 35.74
C ARG A 61 -9.92 -5.02 35.23
N ILE A 62 -8.98 -5.43 36.08
CA ILE A 62 -7.58 -5.70 35.69
C ILE A 62 -7.53 -6.75 34.58
N ARG A 63 -8.27 -7.86 34.72
CA ARG A 63 -8.32 -8.91 33.68
C ARG A 63 -8.81 -8.36 32.34
N LYS A 64 -9.92 -7.62 32.32
CA LYS A 64 -10.46 -7.02 31.09
C LYS A 64 -9.48 -6.05 30.43
N ILE A 65 -8.78 -5.24 31.23
CA ILE A 65 -7.74 -4.34 30.71
C ILE A 65 -6.58 -5.14 30.12
N GLY A 66 -6.18 -6.25 30.76
CA GLY A 66 -5.16 -7.17 30.24
C GLY A 66 -5.56 -7.80 28.90
N GLU A 67 -6.79 -8.30 28.79
CA GLU A 67 -7.36 -8.85 27.55
C GLU A 67 -7.37 -7.80 26.42
N GLN A 68 -7.76 -6.56 26.73
CA GLN A 68 -7.72 -5.45 25.77
C GLN A 68 -6.30 -5.14 25.32
N LYS A 69 -5.34 -5.06 26.25
CA LYS A 69 -3.94 -4.81 25.92
C LYS A 69 -3.38 -5.91 25.01
N GLU A 70 -3.64 -7.17 25.31
CA GLU A 70 -3.20 -8.29 24.47
C GLU A 70 -3.83 -8.24 23.07
N HIS A 71 -5.10 -7.85 22.98
CA HIS A 71 -5.77 -7.64 21.70
C HIS A 71 -5.07 -6.57 20.86
N GLU A 72 -4.79 -5.41 21.45
CA GLU A 72 -4.09 -4.30 20.77
C GLU A 72 -2.68 -4.71 20.32
N GLU A 73 -1.94 -5.46 21.15
CA GLU A 73 -0.61 -5.97 20.80
C GLU A 73 -0.67 -6.92 19.60
N LYS A 74 -1.65 -7.82 19.55
CA LYS A 74 -1.88 -8.73 18.41
C LYS A 74 -2.26 -7.98 17.15
N GLN A 75 -3.16 -6.99 17.25
CA GLN A 75 -3.56 -6.16 16.11
C GLN A 75 -2.36 -5.40 15.54
N LYS A 76 -1.57 -4.76 16.41
CA LYS A 76 -0.34 -4.09 16.00
C LYS A 76 0.62 -5.05 15.30
N ALA A 77 0.85 -6.24 15.85
CA ALA A 77 1.76 -7.22 15.24
C ALA A 77 1.29 -7.65 13.85
N PHE A 78 -0.01 -7.91 13.70
CA PHE A 78 -0.63 -8.25 12.41
C PHE A 78 -0.47 -7.11 11.40
N GLU A 79 -0.79 -5.88 11.79
CA GLU A 79 -0.67 -4.71 10.91
C GLU A 79 0.77 -4.44 10.49
N MET A 80 1.73 -4.58 11.40
CA MET A 80 3.16 -4.46 11.07
C MET A 80 3.60 -5.52 10.06
N GLN A 81 3.13 -6.77 10.22
CA GLN A 81 3.44 -7.83 9.27
C GLN A 81 2.83 -7.57 7.90
N ARG A 82 1.58 -7.08 7.86
CA ARG A 82 0.90 -6.68 6.63
C ARG A 82 1.67 -5.58 5.90
N ILE A 83 2.05 -4.52 6.62
CA ILE A 83 2.82 -3.39 6.06
C ILE A 83 4.15 -3.88 5.49
N ALA A 84 4.88 -4.74 6.21
CA ALA A 84 6.16 -5.28 5.74
C ALA A 84 6.01 -6.14 4.47
N SER A 85 4.93 -6.93 4.38
CA SER A 85 4.62 -7.73 3.19
C SER A 85 4.30 -6.83 1.99
N ASP A 86 3.49 -5.79 2.19
CA ASP A 86 3.11 -4.84 1.15
C ASP A 86 4.32 -4.03 0.67
N GLU A 87 5.21 -3.62 1.58
CA GLU A 87 6.46 -2.95 1.24
C GLU A 87 7.35 -3.83 0.36
N ALA A 88 7.57 -5.08 0.75
CA ALA A 88 8.39 -6.02 0.00
C ALA A 88 7.84 -6.25 -1.43
N ALA A 89 6.53 -6.42 -1.56
CA ALA A 89 5.87 -6.59 -2.86
C ALA A 89 6.07 -5.35 -3.75
N ARG A 90 5.83 -4.15 -3.22
CA ARG A 90 6.00 -2.90 -3.98
C ARG A 90 7.44 -2.67 -4.42
N ILE A 91 8.42 -2.98 -3.57
CA ILE A 91 9.84 -2.88 -3.94
C ILE A 91 10.15 -3.80 -5.11
N GLU A 92 9.63 -5.03 -5.09
CA GLU A 92 9.87 -5.99 -6.15
C GLU A 92 9.20 -5.57 -7.46
N ASP A 93 7.96 -5.09 -7.41
CA ASP A 93 7.25 -4.56 -8.59
C ASP A 93 8.03 -3.42 -9.25
N VAL A 94 8.53 -2.46 -8.45
CA VAL A 94 9.34 -1.35 -8.96
C VAL A 94 10.64 -1.83 -9.59
N LYS A 95 11.31 -2.83 -8.99
CA LYS A 95 12.54 -3.41 -9.57
C LYS A 95 12.26 -4.06 -10.91
N GLN A 96 11.17 -4.83 -11.03
CA GLN A 96 10.80 -5.51 -12.27
C GLN A 96 10.45 -4.52 -13.38
N ASP A 97 9.67 -3.48 -13.07
CA ASP A 97 9.32 -2.43 -14.03
C ASP A 97 10.57 -1.68 -14.55
N VAL A 98 11.47 -1.28 -13.64
CA VAL A 98 12.72 -0.59 -14.01
C VAL A 98 13.61 -1.51 -14.86
N PHE A 99 13.72 -2.79 -14.48
CA PHE A 99 14.47 -3.77 -15.27
C PHE A 99 13.91 -3.94 -16.68
N ALA A 100 12.59 -4.07 -16.81
CA ALA A 100 11.91 -4.20 -18.09
C ALA A 100 12.12 -2.96 -18.98
N LYS A 101 11.99 -1.76 -18.41
CA LYS A 101 12.25 -0.49 -19.12
C LYS A 101 13.68 -0.39 -19.61
N ARG A 102 14.66 -0.76 -18.77
CA ARG A 102 16.08 -0.78 -19.16
C ARG A 102 16.33 -1.74 -20.32
N GLN A 103 15.79 -2.95 -20.22
CA GLN A 103 15.95 -3.97 -21.26
C GLN A 103 15.27 -3.54 -22.57
N ALA A 104 14.10 -2.91 -22.50
CA ALA A 104 13.41 -2.38 -23.67
C ALA A 104 14.22 -1.27 -24.37
N ALA A 105 14.79 -0.34 -23.60
CA ALA A 105 15.63 0.74 -24.11
C ALA A 105 16.90 0.19 -24.78
N GLU A 106 17.58 -0.76 -24.14
CA GLU A 106 18.79 -1.39 -24.67
C GLU A 106 18.51 -2.15 -25.98
N ARG A 107 17.41 -2.91 -26.04
CA ARG A 107 16.98 -3.58 -27.27
C ARG A 107 16.64 -2.57 -28.38
N ALA A 108 15.99 -1.46 -28.05
CA ALA A 108 15.65 -0.42 -29.02
C ALA A 108 16.91 0.23 -29.58
N TRP A 109 17.87 0.57 -28.71
CA TRP A 109 19.18 1.09 -29.11
C TRP A 109 19.94 0.10 -30.00
N ALA A 110 20.04 -1.17 -29.58
CA ALA A 110 20.74 -2.20 -30.34
C ALA A 110 20.13 -2.38 -31.74
N ARG A 111 18.80 -2.38 -31.87
CA ARG A 111 18.13 -2.41 -33.18
C ARG A 111 18.44 -1.18 -34.02
N ALA A 112 18.47 0.01 -33.42
CA ALA A 112 18.79 1.24 -34.13
C ALA A 112 20.23 1.22 -34.66
N VAL A 113 21.19 0.81 -33.82
CA VAL A 113 22.60 0.65 -34.20
C VAL A 113 22.76 -0.38 -35.30
N ALA A 114 22.13 -1.55 -35.18
CA ALA A 114 22.19 -2.60 -36.19
C ALA A 114 21.62 -2.13 -37.53
N ARG A 115 20.50 -1.39 -37.52
CA ARG A 115 19.90 -0.81 -38.73
C ARG A 115 20.84 0.19 -39.40
N LEU A 116 21.45 1.10 -38.63
CA LEU A 116 22.38 2.10 -39.14
C LEU A 116 23.67 1.45 -39.68
N ALA A 117 24.17 0.41 -39.01
CA ALA A 117 25.33 -0.35 -39.47
C ALA A 117 25.03 -1.09 -40.78
N ALA A 118 23.86 -1.73 -40.89
CA ALA A 118 23.43 -2.40 -42.12
C ALA A 118 23.29 -1.42 -43.29
N GLU A 119 22.72 -0.24 -43.05
CA GLU A 119 22.58 0.79 -44.10
C GLU A 119 23.94 1.35 -44.53
N THR A 120 24.83 1.62 -43.57
CA THR A 120 26.21 2.02 -43.86
C THR A 120 26.92 0.97 -44.71
N ALA A 121 26.82 -0.30 -44.32
CA ALA A 121 27.43 -1.40 -45.06
C ALA A 121 26.84 -1.54 -46.47
N ARG A 122 25.51 -1.37 -46.63
CA ARG A 122 24.85 -1.35 -47.94
C ARG A 122 25.45 -0.26 -48.82
N LEU A 123 25.52 0.98 -48.33
CA LEU A 123 26.03 2.14 -49.07
C LEU A 123 27.50 1.99 -49.43
N GLN A 124 28.33 1.47 -48.51
CA GLN A 124 29.76 1.24 -48.75
C GLN A 124 30.03 0.21 -49.84
N ASN A 125 29.14 -0.78 -50.01
CA ASN A 125 29.29 -1.85 -50.99
C ASN A 125 28.63 -1.52 -52.35
N LEU A 126 28.08 -0.32 -52.54
CA LEU A 126 27.58 0.10 -53.84
C LEU A 126 28.73 0.32 -54.83
N ASN A 127 28.56 -0.18 -56.06
CA ASN A 127 29.38 0.23 -57.19
C ASN A 127 28.94 1.62 -57.70
N ASP A 128 29.67 2.18 -58.66
CA ASP A 128 29.42 3.56 -59.11
C ASP A 128 28.04 3.74 -59.77
N ALA A 129 27.54 2.71 -60.46
CA ALA A 129 26.16 2.69 -60.96
C ALA A 129 25.13 2.73 -59.81
N GLY A 130 25.36 1.95 -58.75
CA GLY A 130 24.51 1.93 -57.54
C GLY A 130 24.55 3.24 -56.76
N LYS A 131 25.73 3.86 -56.61
CA LYS A 131 25.88 5.18 -55.99
C LYS A 131 25.13 6.26 -56.78
N SER A 132 25.27 6.23 -58.10
CA SER A 132 24.57 7.16 -59.01
C SER A 132 23.04 6.98 -58.92
N ALA A 133 22.57 5.73 -58.85
CA ALA A 133 21.16 5.43 -58.68
C ALA A 133 20.59 5.90 -57.32
N GLU A 134 21.33 5.71 -56.21
CA GLU A 134 20.93 6.25 -54.91
C GLU A 134 20.85 7.78 -54.92
N PHE A 135 21.82 8.45 -55.54
CA PHE A 135 21.81 9.90 -55.71
C PHE A 135 20.62 10.37 -56.56
N GLN A 136 20.34 9.68 -57.67
CA GLN A 136 19.22 9.98 -58.55
C GLN A 136 17.87 9.82 -57.85
N LYS A 137 17.68 8.82 -56.98
CA LYS A 137 16.45 8.66 -56.18
C LYS A 137 16.14 9.89 -55.32
N VAL A 138 17.18 10.56 -54.80
CA VAL A 138 17.01 11.75 -53.95
C VAL A 138 16.64 12.98 -54.78
N LEU A 139 17.18 13.08 -55.99
CA LEU A 139 16.92 14.20 -56.89
C LEU A 139 15.59 14.05 -57.65
N GLN A 140 15.24 12.84 -58.04
CA GLN A 140 14.06 12.51 -58.83
C GLN A 140 13.47 11.13 -58.41
N PRO A 141 12.67 11.06 -57.33
CA PRO A 141 12.14 9.78 -56.81
C PRO A 141 11.26 8.98 -57.78
N LYS A 142 10.76 9.63 -58.85
CA LYS A 142 9.88 9.05 -59.87
C LYS A 142 10.36 9.33 -61.31
N GLY A 143 11.56 9.90 -61.48
CA GLY A 143 12.07 10.34 -62.78
C GLY A 143 13.07 9.36 -63.36
N GLU A 144 12.97 9.12 -64.67
CA GLU A 144 13.99 8.45 -65.47
C GLU A 144 14.62 9.50 -66.40
N GLY A 145 15.95 9.64 -66.39
CA GLY A 145 16.67 10.55 -67.30
C GLY A 145 17.72 11.43 -66.63
N ALA A 146 18.24 12.39 -67.40
CA ALA A 146 19.23 13.36 -66.94
C ALA A 146 18.61 14.37 -65.97
N ILE A 147 19.37 14.75 -64.94
CA ILE A 147 18.99 15.80 -64.00
C ILE A 147 19.34 17.16 -64.60
N ASP A 148 18.41 18.11 -64.58
CA ASP A 148 18.69 19.48 -65.00
C ASP A 148 19.50 20.25 -63.95
N PHE A 149 20.16 21.32 -64.39
CA PHE A 149 21.03 22.11 -63.54
C PHE A 149 20.31 22.70 -62.32
N TRP A 150 19.05 23.13 -62.44
CA TRP A 150 18.33 23.74 -61.33
C TRP A 150 17.95 22.71 -60.27
N THR A 151 17.55 21.51 -60.68
CA THR A 151 17.32 20.39 -59.74
C THR A 151 18.61 20.03 -58.99
N PHE A 152 19.75 19.97 -59.67
CA PHE A 152 21.05 19.75 -59.02
C PHE A 152 21.44 20.91 -58.10
N PHE A 153 21.28 22.15 -58.54
CA PHE A 153 21.60 23.36 -57.78
C PHE A 153 20.78 23.45 -56.49
N ASP A 154 19.47 23.18 -56.56
CA ASP A 154 18.59 23.19 -55.39
C ASP A 154 18.96 22.13 -54.36
N TYR A 155 19.42 20.96 -54.82
CA TYR A 155 19.92 19.94 -53.91
C TYR A 155 21.26 20.33 -53.26
N MET A 156 22.18 20.91 -54.04
CA MET A 156 23.52 21.24 -53.58
C MET A 156 23.61 22.53 -52.75
N ARG A 157 22.71 23.50 -52.95
CA ARG A 157 22.76 24.80 -52.25
C ARG A 157 22.59 24.69 -50.73
N THR A 158 21.95 23.62 -50.24
CA THR A 158 21.82 23.35 -48.79
C THR A 158 22.91 22.42 -48.25
N ARG A 159 23.84 21.98 -49.11
CA ARG A 159 24.91 21.00 -48.82
C ARG A 159 26.28 21.52 -49.22
N THR A 160 26.44 22.84 -49.28
CA THR A 160 27.70 23.50 -49.66
C THR A 160 28.86 23.10 -48.75
N GLU A 161 28.59 22.83 -47.48
CA GLU A 161 29.57 22.32 -46.52
C GLU A 161 30.06 20.90 -46.86
N ASP A 162 29.26 20.09 -47.53
CA ASP A 162 29.65 18.71 -47.89
C ASP A 162 30.53 18.68 -49.15
N ILE A 163 30.52 19.75 -49.96
CA ILE A 163 31.32 19.85 -51.19
C ILE A 163 32.81 19.68 -50.89
N LYS A 164 33.30 20.16 -49.74
CA LYS A 164 34.69 20.01 -49.31
C LYS A 164 35.14 18.55 -49.13
N ASN A 165 34.18 17.62 -49.02
CA ASN A 165 34.45 16.19 -48.88
C ASN A 165 34.60 15.49 -50.24
N ILE A 166 34.35 16.17 -51.36
CA ILE A 166 34.55 15.63 -52.72
C ILE A 166 36.04 15.72 -53.05
N ARG A 167 36.72 14.57 -53.10
CA ARG A 167 38.09 14.47 -53.60
C ARG A 167 38.05 14.07 -55.08
N HIS A 168 38.67 14.88 -55.92
CA HIS A 168 39.06 14.47 -57.27
C HIS A 168 40.49 13.98 -57.19
N ASP A 169 40.71 12.71 -57.50
CA ASP A 169 42.03 12.19 -57.86
C ASP A 169 42.34 12.56 -59.32
#